data_AF-A0A517NMR5-F1
#
_entry.id   AF-A0A517NMR5-F1
#
_cell.length_a   1.000
_cell.length_b   1.000
_cell.length_c   1.000
_cell.angle_alpha   90.00
_cell.angle_beta   90.00
_cell.angle_gamma   90.00
#
_symmetry.space_group_name_H-M   'P 1'
#
loop_
_entity.id
_entity.type
_entity.pdbx_description
1 polymer ?
#
loop_
_entity_poly.entity_id
_entity_poly.type
_entity_poly.pdbx_seq_one_letter_code
_entity_poly.pdbx_strand_id
1 'polypeptide(L)'
;MLTPRTRDHQPRATAYSVFLLPLSRSNTVTQLTLEVCIDSVQGALAAEAGGADRLELCGNLIQGGTTPSTGLIRSVLAATRLPVMVMIRPRGGSFCYNTDELETMFAEADSVLSESIPGIVIGSLTTDGDVDLPTCTRLCEMAGPRSVTFHRAFDHARDAETALQHLIELGIDRVLTSGQAPTAPQGIPLLRALIDQAANEIVVMPGCGIRAQNVRSVLAGTRATEIHCSASTSQQLAACFWRTDVPMGSPNTPEGDERIRRVTCQKTVREIRSHMNDWANQ
;
A
#
# COMPACT_ATOMS: atom_id res chain seq x y z
N MET A 1 -11.62 -67.58 -44.49
CA MET A 1 -11.06 -67.30 -45.84
C MET A 1 -10.66 -65.83 -45.89
N LEU A 2 -9.42 -65.60 -46.30
CA LEU A 2 -8.67 -64.35 -46.33
C LEU A 2 -9.24 -63.33 -47.35
N THR A 3 -9.41 -62.08 -46.90
CA THR A 3 -8.76 -60.79 -47.32
C THR A 3 -9.34 -60.04 -48.52
N PRO A 4 -9.46 -58.70 -48.38
CA PRO A 4 -9.31 -57.80 -49.52
C PRO A 4 -8.25 -56.70 -49.30
N ARG A 5 -7.43 -56.55 -50.35
CA ARG A 5 -6.79 -55.37 -50.97
C ARG A 5 -6.43 -54.13 -50.13
N THR A 6 -5.14 -53.81 -50.20
CA THR A 6 -4.49 -52.53 -49.85
C THR A 6 -4.66 -51.48 -50.96
N ARG A 7 -4.75 -50.19 -50.55
CA ARG A 7 -4.33 -49.03 -51.34
C ARG A 7 -3.68 -48.00 -50.41
N ASP A 8 -2.49 -47.57 -50.80
CA ASP A 8 -1.67 -46.51 -50.21
C ASP A 8 -2.37 -45.15 -50.21
N HIS A 9 -2.21 -44.40 -49.12
CA HIS A 9 -2.37 -42.94 -49.12
C HIS A 9 -1.35 -42.30 -48.16
N GLN A 10 -0.36 -41.61 -48.73
CA GLN A 10 0.49 -40.64 -48.04
C GLN A 10 -0.33 -39.37 -47.70
N PRO A 11 -0.13 -38.71 -46.54
CA PRO A 11 -0.69 -37.40 -46.28
C PRO A 11 0.23 -36.26 -46.75
N ARG A 12 -0.39 -35.25 -47.36
CA ARG A 12 0.22 -33.98 -47.81
C ARG A 12 0.50 -33.06 -46.62
N ALA A 13 1.70 -32.49 -46.56
CA ALA A 13 2.02 -31.39 -45.64
C ALA A 13 1.56 -30.05 -46.23
N THR A 14 0.68 -29.34 -45.52
CA THR A 14 0.30 -27.95 -45.79
C THR A 14 1.19 -27.01 -44.99
N ALA A 15 1.99 -26.20 -45.68
CA ALA A 15 2.76 -25.10 -45.10
C ALA A 15 1.84 -23.89 -44.85
N TYR A 16 1.75 -23.45 -43.59
CA TYR A 16 1.18 -22.15 -43.25
C TYR A 16 2.32 -21.15 -43.08
N SER A 17 2.37 -20.13 -43.93
CA SER A 17 3.27 -18.98 -43.77
C SER A 17 2.74 -18.08 -42.66
N VAL A 18 3.55 -17.86 -41.63
CA VAL A 18 3.28 -16.85 -40.61
C VAL A 18 3.89 -15.54 -41.07
N PHE A 19 3.03 -14.59 -41.43
CA PHE A 19 3.41 -13.20 -41.68
C PHE A 19 3.75 -12.55 -40.32
N LEU A 20 5.04 -12.35 -40.04
CA LEU A 20 5.50 -11.54 -38.90
C LEU A 20 5.34 -10.06 -39.24
N LEU A 21 4.26 -9.44 -38.75
CA LEU A 21 4.17 -7.98 -38.66
C LEU A 21 5.10 -7.50 -37.54
N PRO A 22 5.89 -6.42 -37.75
CA PRO A 22 6.74 -5.89 -36.71
C PRO A 22 5.88 -5.33 -35.57
N LEU A 23 6.18 -5.77 -34.34
CA LEU A 23 5.62 -5.19 -33.11
C LEU A 23 5.97 -3.70 -33.09
N SER A 24 4.94 -2.88 -33.31
CA SER A 24 4.98 -1.45 -33.05
C SER A 24 5.38 -1.25 -31.59
N ARG A 25 6.43 -0.45 -31.35
CA ARG A 25 6.81 -0.04 -30.00
C ARG A 25 5.64 0.74 -29.39
N SER A 26 4.88 0.06 -28.54
CA SER A 26 3.96 0.71 -27.62
C SER A 26 4.76 1.70 -26.78
N ASN A 27 4.48 2.99 -26.91
CA ASN A 27 4.82 3.96 -25.89
C ASN A 27 3.99 3.60 -24.65
N THR A 28 4.49 2.68 -23.83
CA THR A 28 3.89 2.36 -22.54
C THR A 28 4.12 3.56 -21.64
N VAL A 29 3.10 4.40 -21.48
CA VAL A 29 3.02 5.34 -20.36
C VAL A 29 3.17 4.50 -19.10
N THR A 30 4.23 4.70 -18.34
CA THR A 30 4.40 4.04 -17.04
C THR A 30 3.26 4.51 -16.15
N GLN A 31 2.28 3.65 -15.91
CA GLN A 31 1.11 4.03 -15.10
C GLN A 31 1.55 4.11 -13.63
N LEU A 32 1.74 5.34 -13.14
CA LEU A 32 2.09 5.60 -11.75
C LEU A 32 0.86 5.47 -10.85
N THR A 33 1.00 4.73 -9.76
CA THR A 33 -0.08 4.54 -8.78
C THR A 33 0.05 5.52 -7.62
N LEU A 34 -1.01 6.24 -7.30
CA LEU A 34 -1.11 7.05 -6.07
C LEU A 34 -2.03 6.38 -5.07
N GLU A 35 -1.45 5.93 -3.96
CA GLU A 35 -2.17 5.48 -2.79
C GLU A 35 -2.31 6.62 -1.77
N VAL A 36 -3.53 6.80 -1.25
CA VAL A 36 -3.82 7.80 -0.21
C VAL A 36 -4.28 7.14 1.07
N CYS A 37 -3.59 7.42 2.17
CA CYS A 37 -3.97 7.00 3.52
C CYS A 37 -5.14 7.83 4.03
N ILE A 38 -6.22 7.17 4.46
CA ILE A 38 -7.47 7.79 4.90
C ILE A 38 -7.99 7.13 6.19
N ASP A 39 -8.80 7.87 6.95
CA ASP A 39 -9.40 7.45 8.23
C ASP A 39 -10.91 7.75 8.31
N SER A 40 -11.53 8.05 7.18
CA SER A 40 -12.92 8.49 7.13
C SER A 40 -13.53 8.36 5.73
N VAL A 41 -14.87 8.28 5.69
CA VAL A 41 -15.65 8.32 4.45
C VAL A 41 -15.38 9.60 3.65
N GLN A 42 -15.32 10.75 4.34
CA GLN A 42 -14.97 12.03 3.71
C GLN A 42 -13.57 11.98 3.10
N GLY A 43 -12.61 11.36 3.77
CA GLY A 43 -11.25 11.16 3.26
C GLY A 43 -11.23 10.32 1.98
N ALA A 44 -11.97 9.21 1.95
CA ALA A 44 -12.10 8.36 0.76
C ALA A 44 -12.66 9.13 -0.44
N LEU A 45 -13.77 9.85 -0.25
CA LEU A 45 -14.39 10.66 -1.31
C LEU A 45 -13.47 11.78 -1.79
N ALA A 46 -12.75 12.44 -0.87
CA ALA A 46 -11.79 13.49 -1.21
C ALA A 46 -10.59 12.95 -2.00
N ALA A 47 -10.08 11.77 -1.64
CA ALA A 47 -9.01 11.09 -2.35
C ALA A 47 -9.43 10.67 -3.76
N GLU A 48 -10.60 10.03 -3.90
CA GLU A 48 -11.16 9.64 -5.20
C GLU A 48 -11.38 10.86 -6.10
N ALA A 49 -12.04 11.90 -5.60
CA ALA A 49 -12.28 13.12 -6.37
C ALA A 49 -11.00 13.94 -6.64
N GLY A 50 -9.93 13.66 -5.91
CA GLY A 50 -8.59 14.20 -6.14
C GLY A 50 -7.80 13.41 -7.18
N GLY A 51 -8.26 12.20 -7.53
CA GLY A 51 -7.62 11.31 -8.48
C GLY A 51 -6.61 10.37 -7.85
N ALA A 52 -6.83 9.87 -6.63
CA ALA A 52 -6.11 8.71 -6.11
C ALA A 52 -6.48 7.44 -6.91
N ASP A 53 -5.59 6.46 -6.98
CA ASP A 53 -5.87 5.15 -7.61
C ASP A 53 -6.26 4.09 -6.58
N ARG A 54 -5.78 4.24 -5.34
CA ARG A 54 -5.99 3.28 -4.25
C ARG A 54 -6.05 4.00 -2.91
N LEU A 55 -6.74 3.39 -1.96
CA LEU A 55 -6.82 3.87 -0.59
C LEU A 55 -6.17 2.87 0.36
N GLU A 56 -5.48 3.38 1.37
CA GLU A 56 -5.16 2.64 2.60
C GLU A 56 -6.09 3.15 3.71
N LEU A 57 -6.97 2.30 4.21
CA LEU A 57 -7.89 2.63 5.29
C LEU A 57 -7.31 2.23 6.64
N CYS A 58 -7.18 3.22 7.53
CA CYS A 58 -6.63 3.09 8.87
C CYS A 58 -7.58 3.65 9.94
N GLY A 59 -7.52 3.09 11.14
CA GLY A 59 -7.93 3.77 12.37
C GLY A 59 -6.78 4.60 12.95
N ASN A 60 -7.07 5.54 13.85
CA ASN A 60 -6.07 6.21 14.71
C ASN A 60 -4.78 6.66 14.01
N LEU A 61 -4.87 7.44 12.91
CA LEU A 61 -3.71 7.90 12.16
C LEU A 61 -2.68 8.68 12.99
N ILE A 62 -3.11 9.31 14.08
CA ILE A 62 -2.23 9.97 15.07
C ILE A 62 -1.19 8.99 15.65
N GLN A 63 -1.52 7.70 15.77
CA GLN A 63 -0.60 6.65 16.22
C GLN A 63 0.10 5.92 15.07
N GLY A 64 0.07 6.50 13.86
CA GLY A 64 0.63 5.90 12.65
C GLY A 64 -0.27 4.86 11.97
N GLY A 65 -1.55 4.78 12.34
CA GLY A 65 -2.52 3.85 11.75
C GLY A 65 -2.69 2.56 12.58
N THR A 66 -3.93 2.18 12.85
CA THR A 66 -4.32 0.91 13.47
C THR A 66 -5.41 0.24 12.64
N THR A 67 -5.82 -0.97 13.00
CA THR A 67 -6.99 -1.61 12.40
C THR A 67 -8.21 -0.68 12.54
N PRO A 68 -8.91 -0.33 11.44
CA PRO A 68 -10.14 0.46 11.48
C PRO A 68 -11.32 -0.38 11.97
N SER A 69 -12.33 0.26 12.55
CA SER A 69 -13.54 -0.46 12.96
C SER A 69 -14.32 -1.00 11.75
N THR A 70 -15.00 -2.14 11.91
CA THR A 70 -15.83 -2.74 10.84
C THR A 70 -16.88 -1.77 10.30
N GLY A 71 -17.45 -0.93 11.17
CA GLY A 71 -18.42 0.10 10.76
C GLY A 71 -17.80 1.13 9.80
N LEU A 72 -16.55 1.54 10.05
CA LEU A 72 -15.83 2.45 9.16
C LEU A 72 -15.48 1.76 7.83
N ILE A 73 -14.99 0.52 7.87
CA ILE A 73 -14.67 -0.27 6.67
C ILE A 73 -15.88 -0.33 5.74
N ARG A 74 -17.03 -0.80 6.25
CA ARG A 74 -18.27 -0.92 5.45
C ARG A 74 -18.74 0.43 4.89
N SER A 75 -18.65 1.48 5.70
CA SER A 75 -19.07 2.83 5.27
C SER A 75 -18.18 3.38 4.15
N VAL A 76 -16.88 3.11 4.19
CA VAL A 76 -15.92 3.52 3.15
C VAL A 76 -16.12 2.70 1.88
N LEU A 77 -16.22 1.38 1.99
CA LEU A 77 -16.47 0.49 0.84
C LEU A 77 -17.78 0.83 0.11
N ALA A 78 -18.80 1.27 0.84
CA ALA A 78 -20.05 1.72 0.23
C ALA A 78 -19.95 3.09 -0.48
N ALA A 79 -18.96 3.92 -0.12
CA ALA A 79 -18.86 5.30 -0.57
C ALA A 79 -17.93 5.52 -1.78
N THR A 80 -16.94 4.64 -1.99
CA THR A 80 -15.92 4.81 -3.04
C THR A 80 -15.85 3.61 -3.98
N ARG A 81 -15.37 3.84 -5.20
CA ARG A 81 -15.09 2.77 -6.17
C ARG A 81 -13.62 2.38 -6.22
N LEU A 82 -12.76 3.11 -5.53
CA LEU A 82 -11.33 2.80 -5.48
C LEU A 82 -11.08 1.51 -4.71
N PRO A 83 -10.05 0.72 -5.08
CA PRO A 83 -9.58 -0.37 -4.25
C PRO A 83 -9.15 0.14 -2.87
N VAL A 84 -9.59 -0.54 -1.81
CA VAL A 84 -9.31 -0.19 -0.40
C VAL A 84 -8.48 -1.29 0.24
N MET A 85 -7.23 -0.97 0.57
CA MET A 85 -6.36 -1.81 1.40
C MET A 85 -6.64 -1.50 2.86
N VAL A 86 -6.83 -2.51 3.71
CA VAL A 86 -7.20 -2.30 5.11
C VAL A 86 -6.04 -2.64 6.04
N MET A 87 -5.70 -1.72 6.94
CA MET A 87 -4.68 -1.93 7.97
C MET A 87 -5.07 -3.05 8.95
N ILE A 88 -4.13 -3.94 9.24
CA ILE A 88 -4.19 -4.91 10.34
C ILE A 88 -3.05 -4.57 11.28
N ARG A 89 -3.36 -3.83 12.35
CA ARG A 89 -2.41 -3.40 13.38
C ARG A 89 -3.16 -3.11 14.69
N PRO A 90 -3.03 -3.95 15.72
CA PRO A 90 -3.90 -3.89 16.90
C PRO A 90 -3.67 -2.66 17.78
N ARG A 91 -2.49 -2.02 17.69
CA ARG A 91 -2.14 -0.81 18.46
C ARG A 91 -1.01 0.00 17.83
N GLY A 92 -0.84 1.23 18.33
CA GLY A 92 0.36 2.03 18.09
C GLY A 92 1.63 1.47 18.75
N GLY A 93 2.74 2.19 18.59
CA GLY A 93 4.04 1.82 19.16
C GLY A 93 4.80 0.79 18.32
N SER A 94 5.59 -0.06 18.98
CA SER A 94 6.45 -1.08 18.35
C SER A 94 5.64 -2.15 17.60
N PHE A 95 6.34 -2.90 16.75
CA PHE A 95 5.78 -3.97 15.92
C PHE A 95 6.12 -5.37 16.46
N CYS A 96 6.60 -5.45 17.70
CA CYS A 96 6.75 -6.70 18.43
C CYS A 96 5.49 -6.90 19.27
N TYR A 97 4.75 -7.97 18.97
CA TYR A 97 3.47 -8.24 19.59
C TYR A 97 3.57 -9.42 20.56
N ASN A 98 2.91 -9.30 21.71
CA ASN A 98 2.74 -10.44 22.61
C ASN A 98 1.64 -11.37 22.10
N THR A 99 1.45 -12.51 22.77
CA THR A 99 0.46 -13.52 22.37
C THR A 99 -0.96 -12.97 22.30
N ASP A 100 -1.42 -12.20 23.29
CA ASP A 100 -2.79 -11.66 23.30
C ASP A 100 -3.01 -10.62 22.19
N GLU A 101 -1.98 -9.85 21.89
CA GLU A 101 -1.98 -8.88 20.78
C GLU A 101 -2.02 -9.58 19.43
N LEU A 102 -1.30 -10.68 19.25
CA LEU A 102 -1.33 -11.49 18.04
C LEU A 102 -2.71 -12.15 17.86
N GLU A 103 -3.30 -12.71 18.90
CA GLU A 103 -4.65 -13.29 18.82
C GLU A 103 -5.69 -12.23 18.47
N THR A 104 -5.56 -11.01 19.02
CA THR A 104 -6.39 -9.86 18.61
C THR A 104 -6.18 -9.52 17.13
N MET A 105 -4.92 -9.45 16.68
CA MET A 105 -4.57 -9.14 15.30
C MET A 105 -5.13 -10.17 14.30
N PHE A 106 -5.08 -11.46 14.63
CA PHE A 106 -5.66 -12.51 13.80
C PHE A 106 -7.19 -12.46 13.78
N ALA A 107 -7.85 -12.23 14.92
CA ALA A 107 -9.30 -12.08 14.97
C ALA A 107 -9.77 -10.85 14.16
N GLU A 108 -9.03 -9.75 14.24
CA GLU A 108 -9.27 -8.56 13.41
C GLU A 108 -9.07 -8.85 11.93
N ALA A 109 -7.99 -9.55 11.55
CA ALA A 109 -7.75 -9.96 10.17
C ALA A 109 -8.88 -10.82 9.62
N ASP A 110 -9.38 -11.79 10.39
CA ASP A 110 -10.53 -12.62 9.99
C ASP A 110 -11.78 -11.77 9.73
N SER A 111 -12.10 -10.85 10.65
CA SER A 111 -13.24 -9.93 10.47
C SER A 111 -13.05 -9.04 9.23
N VAL A 112 -11.86 -8.52 9.00
CA VAL A 112 -11.56 -7.64 7.86
C VAL A 112 -11.63 -8.41 6.54
N LEU A 113 -11.10 -9.62 6.49
CA LEU A 113 -11.08 -10.48 5.30
C LEU A 113 -12.45 -11.09 4.98
N SER A 114 -13.40 -11.05 5.91
CA SER A 114 -14.82 -11.36 5.63
C SER A 114 -15.51 -10.31 4.75
N GLU A 115 -14.95 -9.10 4.67
CA GLU A 115 -15.43 -8.04 3.78
C GLU A 115 -14.85 -8.19 2.36
N SER A 116 -15.53 -7.62 1.36
CA SER A 116 -15.09 -7.68 -0.04
C SER A 116 -13.99 -6.64 -0.34
N ILE A 117 -12.80 -6.88 0.20
CA ILE A 117 -11.62 -6.01 0.00
C ILE A 117 -10.57 -6.66 -0.91
N PRO A 118 -9.82 -5.87 -1.71
CA PRO A 118 -8.75 -6.38 -2.57
C PRO A 118 -7.49 -6.78 -1.82
N GLY A 119 -7.29 -6.33 -0.58
CA GLY A 119 -6.08 -6.62 0.17
C GLY A 119 -5.98 -6.00 1.56
N ILE A 120 -4.94 -6.40 2.27
CA ILE A 120 -4.64 -5.97 3.64
C ILE A 120 -3.23 -5.37 3.74
N VAL A 121 -3.01 -4.58 4.79
CA VAL A 121 -1.71 -4.02 5.13
C VAL A 121 -1.28 -4.54 6.50
N ILE A 122 -0.08 -5.09 6.59
CA ILE A 122 0.42 -5.79 7.78
C ILE A 122 1.84 -5.36 8.15
N GLY A 123 2.31 -5.76 9.32
CA GLY A 123 3.73 -5.96 9.58
C GLY A 123 4.02 -6.29 11.03
N SER A 124 4.91 -7.25 11.23
CA SER A 124 5.37 -7.71 12.53
C SER A 124 6.88 -7.88 12.50
N LEU A 125 7.55 -7.51 13.60
CA LEU A 125 8.99 -7.67 13.76
C LEU A 125 9.29 -8.45 15.03
N THR A 126 10.39 -9.19 15.00
CA THR A 126 10.99 -9.78 16.20
C THR A 126 11.62 -8.69 17.07
N THR A 127 11.94 -9.02 18.32
CA THR A 127 12.69 -8.10 19.21
C THR A 127 14.08 -7.76 18.69
N ASP A 128 14.62 -8.59 17.80
CA ASP A 128 15.86 -8.32 17.10
C ASP A 128 15.70 -7.34 15.93
N GLY A 129 14.48 -7.03 15.52
CA GLY A 129 14.21 -6.17 14.37
C GLY A 129 14.26 -6.93 13.04
N ASP A 130 14.14 -8.25 13.07
CA ASP A 130 13.91 -9.05 11.86
C ASP A 130 12.41 -9.14 11.57
N VAL A 131 12.04 -9.48 10.33
CA VAL A 131 10.65 -9.80 10.00
C VAL A 131 10.22 -11.01 10.82
N ASP A 132 9.09 -10.88 11.53
CA ASP A 132 8.48 -12.00 12.25
C ASP A 132 7.79 -12.92 11.24
N LEU A 133 8.58 -13.85 10.69
CA LEU A 133 8.16 -14.78 9.63
C LEU A 133 6.94 -15.62 10.02
N PRO A 134 6.85 -16.23 11.23
CA PRO A 134 5.65 -16.98 11.62
C PRO A 134 4.37 -16.15 11.57
N THR A 135 4.37 -14.95 12.14
CA THR A 135 3.19 -14.06 12.15
C THR A 135 2.83 -13.61 10.73
N CYS A 136 3.83 -13.18 9.94
CA CYS A 136 3.59 -12.70 8.59
C CYS A 136 3.11 -13.81 7.66
N THR A 137 3.64 -15.03 7.79
CA THR A 137 3.19 -16.22 7.05
C THR A 137 1.71 -16.46 7.30
N ARG A 138 1.29 -16.52 8.58
CA ARG A 138 -0.11 -16.76 8.95
C ARG A 138 -1.03 -15.67 8.38
N LEU A 139 -0.64 -14.40 8.43
CA LEU A 139 -1.45 -13.31 7.86
C LEU A 139 -1.56 -13.39 6.33
N CYS A 140 -0.48 -13.78 5.63
CA CYS A 140 -0.50 -13.99 4.19
C CYS A 140 -1.40 -15.18 3.81
N GLU A 141 -1.34 -16.28 4.56
CA GLU A 141 -2.24 -17.44 4.39
C GLU A 141 -3.70 -17.06 4.58
N MET A 142 -4.02 -16.24 5.60
CA MET A 142 -5.37 -15.72 5.83
C MET A 142 -5.84 -14.82 4.69
N ALA A 143 -4.96 -13.96 4.16
CA ALA A 143 -5.27 -13.08 3.03
C ALA A 143 -5.65 -13.88 1.77
N GLY A 144 -5.01 -15.04 1.58
CA GLY A 144 -5.23 -15.92 0.44
C GLY A 144 -4.79 -15.25 -0.88
N PRO A 145 -5.64 -15.18 -1.92
CA PRO A 145 -5.27 -14.55 -3.19
C PRO A 145 -5.32 -13.02 -3.15
N ARG A 146 -5.72 -12.42 -2.02
CA ARG A 146 -5.79 -10.97 -1.87
C ARG A 146 -4.41 -10.40 -1.68
N SER A 147 -4.25 -9.15 -2.09
CA SER A 147 -2.94 -8.52 -2.03
C SER A 147 -2.52 -8.16 -0.60
N VAL A 148 -1.23 -8.27 -0.31
CA VAL A 148 -0.63 -7.92 0.97
C VAL A 148 0.41 -6.81 0.79
N THR A 149 0.32 -5.77 1.61
CA THR A 149 1.36 -4.74 1.74
C THR A 149 2.03 -4.85 3.11
N PHE A 150 3.35 -4.92 3.17
CA PHE A 150 4.10 -4.76 4.41
C PHE A 150 4.32 -3.27 4.70
N HIS A 151 3.78 -2.77 5.80
CA HIS A 151 3.85 -1.34 6.14
C HIS A 151 5.23 -0.89 6.66
N ARG A 152 5.26 0.33 7.21
CA ARG A 152 6.46 0.98 7.75
C ARG A 152 7.12 0.33 8.96
N ALA A 153 6.64 -0.83 9.44
CA ALA A 153 7.51 -1.70 10.25
C ALA A 153 8.85 -1.96 9.55
N PHE A 154 8.87 -2.01 8.22
CA PHE A 154 10.10 -2.14 7.44
C PHE A 154 11.14 -1.07 7.77
N ASP A 155 10.70 0.16 8.07
CA ASP A 155 11.60 1.26 8.42
C ASP A 155 12.31 1.06 9.77
N HIS A 156 11.85 0.09 10.56
CA HIS A 156 12.42 -0.32 11.85
C HIS A 156 13.14 -1.66 11.79
N ALA A 157 13.20 -2.32 10.62
CA ALA A 157 13.95 -3.54 10.46
C ALA A 157 15.46 -3.27 10.61
N ARG A 158 16.19 -4.20 11.24
CA ARG A 158 17.63 -4.04 11.49
C ARG A 158 18.45 -4.04 10.19
N ASP A 159 18.06 -4.89 9.25
CA ASP A 159 18.72 -5.04 7.95
C ASP A 159 17.67 -5.00 6.82
N ALA A 160 17.71 -3.93 6.02
CA ALA A 160 16.70 -3.68 5.00
C ALA A 160 16.76 -4.68 3.83
N GLU A 161 17.95 -5.13 3.45
CA GLU A 161 18.15 -6.05 2.32
C GLU A 161 17.59 -7.44 2.66
N THR A 162 17.93 -7.95 3.85
CA THR A 162 17.42 -9.22 4.37
C THR A 162 15.92 -9.16 4.61
N ALA A 163 15.42 -8.05 5.19
CA ALA A 163 13.99 -7.88 5.36
C ALA A 163 13.26 -7.91 4.02
N LEU A 164 13.76 -7.22 2.98
CA LEU A 164 13.15 -7.22 1.66
C LEU A 164 13.13 -8.63 1.05
N GLN A 165 14.23 -9.38 1.18
CA GLN A 165 14.31 -10.77 0.71
C GLN A 165 13.26 -11.66 1.38
N HIS A 166 13.08 -11.54 2.69
CA HIS A 166 12.03 -12.26 3.42
C HIS A 166 10.62 -11.89 2.93
N LEU A 167 10.36 -10.61 2.62
CA LEU A 167 9.04 -10.20 2.10
C LEU A 167 8.78 -10.80 0.70
N ILE A 168 9.81 -10.88 -0.15
CA ILE A 168 9.73 -11.54 -1.47
C ILE A 168 9.41 -13.02 -1.30
N GLU A 169 10.12 -13.73 -0.41
CA GLU A 169 9.90 -15.15 -0.16
C GLU A 169 8.51 -15.47 0.39
N LEU A 170 7.92 -14.54 1.16
CA LEU A 170 6.53 -14.62 1.63
C LEU A 170 5.50 -14.35 0.54
N GLY A 171 5.90 -13.85 -0.63
CA GLY A 171 5.00 -13.46 -1.71
C GLY A 171 4.23 -12.16 -1.43
N ILE A 172 4.79 -11.26 -0.62
CA ILE A 172 4.19 -9.95 -0.36
C ILE A 172 4.30 -9.07 -1.60
N ASP A 173 3.19 -8.44 -2.01
CA ASP A 173 3.15 -7.67 -3.25
C ASP A 173 3.85 -6.31 -3.15
N ARG A 174 3.80 -5.71 -1.96
CA ARG A 174 4.22 -4.31 -1.72
C ARG A 174 4.91 -4.14 -0.37
N VAL A 175 5.91 -3.27 -0.33
CA VAL A 175 6.49 -2.74 0.91
C VAL A 175 6.40 -1.21 0.94
N LEU A 176 5.77 -0.67 1.98
CA LEU A 176 5.68 0.76 2.25
C LEU A 176 6.84 1.18 3.15
N THR A 177 7.69 2.06 2.65
CA THR A 177 8.93 2.44 3.33
C THR A 177 9.30 3.90 3.08
N SER A 178 9.93 4.54 4.05
CA SER A 178 10.60 5.84 3.90
C SER A 178 12.09 5.71 3.61
N GLY A 179 12.57 4.51 3.26
CA GLY A 179 13.98 4.19 3.11
C GLY A 179 14.72 4.24 4.44
N GLN A 180 14.11 3.76 5.53
CA GLN A 180 14.65 3.81 6.90
C GLN A 180 15.10 5.22 7.35
N ALA A 181 14.57 6.26 6.71
CA ALA A 181 14.83 7.66 7.02
C ALA A 181 13.58 8.33 7.61
N PRO A 182 13.70 9.50 8.27
CA PRO A 182 12.54 10.22 8.80
C PRO A 182 11.46 10.55 7.76
N THR A 183 11.84 10.70 6.48
CA THR A 183 10.91 10.90 5.35
C THR A 183 11.45 10.26 4.07
N ALA A 184 10.59 9.85 3.14
CA ALA A 184 11.00 9.27 1.85
C ALA A 184 11.99 10.14 1.05
N PRO A 185 11.84 11.48 0.96
CA PRO A 185 12.85 12.32 0.30
C PRO A 185 14.26 12.20 0.89
N GLN A 186 14.39 11.93 2.19
CA GLN A 186 15.68 11.73 2.85
C GLN A 186 16.21 10.31 2.64
N GLY A 187 15.32 9.34 2.44
CA GLY A 187 15.65 7.93 2.20
C GLY A 187 15.81 7.55 0.73
N ILE A 188 15.84 8.51 -0.21
CA ILE A 188 15.96 8.23 -1.65
C ILE A 188 17.09 7.25 -1.99
N PRO A 189 18.32 7.37 -1.44
CA PRO A 189 19.41 6.44 -1.76
C PRO A 189 19.08 4.98 -1.43
N LEU A 190 18.52 4.72 -0.24
CA LEU A 190 18.13 3.36 0.16
C LEU A 190 16.90 2.88 -0.63
N LEU A 191 15.90 3.74 -0.83
CA LEU A 191 14.73 3.41 -1.66
C LEU A 191 15.14 2.98 -3.08
N ARG A 192 16.14 3.65 -3.67
CA ARG A 192 16.67 3.30 -4.98
C ARG A 192 17.34 1.92 -4.97
N ALA A 193 18.17 1.65 -3.96
CA ALA A 193 18.82 0.35 -3.81
C ALA A 193 17.80 -0.79 -3.61
N LEU A 194 16.77 -0.57 -2.80
CA LEU A 194 15.70 -1.54 -2.56
C LEU A 194 14.88 -1.81 -3.83
N ILE A 195 14.58 -0.78 -4.63
CA ILE A 195 13.90 -0.96 -5.93
C ILE A 195 14.76 -1.80 -6.88
N ASP A 196 16.07 -1.57 -6.90
CA ASP A 196 17.00 -2.33 -7.74
C ASP A 196 17.12 -3.78 -7.26
N GLN A 197 17.19 -4.01 -5.95
CA GLN A 197 17.18 -5.36 -5.35
C GLN A 197 15.87 -6.09 -5.61
N ALA A 198 14.72 -5.41 -5.49
CA ALA A 198 13.41 -6.00 -5.64
C ALA A 198 13.17 -6.61 -7.03
N ALA A 199 13.87 -6.15 -8.07
CA ALA A 199 13.86 -6.71 -9.42
C ALA A 199 12.45 -6.97 -10.02
N ASN A 200 11.44 -6.20 -9.59
CA ASN A 200 10.00 -6.36 -9.90
C ASN A 200 9.30 -7.58 -9.27
N GLU A 201 9.94 -8.28 -8.33
CA GLU A 201 9.33 -9.36 -7.53
C GLU A 201 8.41 -8.81 -6.42
N ILE A 202 8.75 -7.63 -5.88
CA ILE A 202 7.94 -6.87 -4.93
C ILE A 202 7.95 -5.38 -5.30
N VAL A 203 6.84 -4.68 -5.10
CA VAL A 203 6.78 -3.23 -5.29
C VAL A 203 7.31 -2.51 -4.04
N VAL A 204 8.39 -1.76 -4.18
CA VAL A 204 8.86 -0.83 -3.15
C VAL A 204 8.14 0.50 -3.34
N MET A 205 7.26 0.84 -2.40
CA MET A 205 6.40 2.03 -2.43
C MET A 205 6.91 3.10 -1.45
N PRO A 206 7.56 4.18 -1.94
CA PRO A 206 7.94 5.29 -1.09
C PRO A 206 6.74 5.90 -0.37
N GLY A 207 6.90 6.14 0.94
CA GLY A 207 5.92 6.81 1.78
C GLY A 207 6.55 7.61 2.91
N CYS A 208 5.73 8.30 3.68
CA CYS A 208 6.12 9.28 4.70
C CYS A 208 6.73 10.58 4.14
N GLY A 209 6.05 11.71 4.40
CA GLY A 209 6.54 13.04 4.04
C GLY A 209 6.41 13.42 2.55
N ILE A 210 5.78 12.59 1.74
CA ILE A 210 5.50 12.87 0.33
C ILE A 210 4.41 13.95 0.22
N ARG A 211 4.72 14.97 -0.59
CA ARG A 211 3.91 16.16 -0.83
C ARG A 211 4.05 16.60 -2.29
N ALA A 212 3.17 17.50 -2.74
CA ALA A 212 3.23 18.07 -4.09
C ALA A 212 4.63 18.63 -4.43
N GLN A 213 5.30 19.26 -3.48
CA GLN A 213 6.60 19.91 -3.70
C GLN A 213 7.77 18.93 -3.90
N ASN A 214 7.65 17.67 -3.49
CA ASN A 214 8.75 16.70 -3.50
C ASN A 214 8.45 15.41 -4.27
N VAL A 215 7.20 15.14 -4.67
CA VAL A 215 6.86 13.88 -5.34
C VAL A 215 7.67 13.66 -6.63
N ARG A 216 7.95 14.72 -7.40
CA ARG A 216 8.76 14.61 -8.63
C ARG A 216 10.21 14.22 -8.35
N SER A 217 10.84 14.80 -7.33
CA SER A 217 12.22 14.45 -6.99
C SER A 217 12.33 13.05 -6.40
N VAL A 218 11.34 12.64 -5.60
CA VAL A 218 11.25 11.26 -5.10
C VAL A 218 11.14 10.27 -6.26
N LEU A 219 10.20 10.48 -7.18
CA LEU A 219 10.02 9.60 -8.33
C LEU A 219 11.26 9.59 -9.25
N ALA A 220 11.89 10.74 -9.49
CA ALA A 220 13.11 10.81 -10.31
C ALA A 220 14.29 10.08 -9.65
N GLY A 221 14.46 10.21 -8.33
CA GLY A 221 15.56 9.60 -7.59
C GLY A 221 15.38 8.10 -7.33
N THR A 222 14.15 7.63 -7.17
CA THR A 222 13.85 6.23 -6.83
C THR A 222 13.49 5.40 -8.06
N ARG A 223 12.81 6.01 -9.05
CA ARG A 223 12.10 5.35 -10.16
C ARG A 223 10.94 4.45 -9.69
N ALA A 224 10.37 4.74 -8.53
CA ALA A 224 9.19 4.05 -8.02
C ALA A 224 7.99 4.19 -8.98
N THR A 225 7.18 3.14 -9.05
CA THR A 225 5.94 3.09 -9.83
C THR A 225 4.70 3.35 -8.97
N GLU A 226 4.82 3.20 -7.65
CA GLU A 226 3.75 3.46 -6.69
C GLU A 226 4.22 4.44 -5.62
N ILE A 227 3.33 5.34 -5.19
CA ILE A 227 3.60 6.37 -4.18
C ILE A 227 2.49 6.36 -3.14
N HIS A 228 2.87 6.45 -1.87
CA HIS A 228 1.95 6.55 -0.75
C HIS A 228 2.03 7.93 -0.07
N CYS A 229 0.88 8.56 0.20
CA CYS A 229 0.83 9.81 0.96
C CYS A 229 -0.46 9.96 1.78
N SER A 230 -0.48 10.90 2.74
CA SER A 230 -1.72 11.24 3.46
C SER A 230 -2.52 12.36 2.80
N ALA A 231 -1.85 13.22 2.00
CA ALA A 231 -2.41 14.41 1.35
C ALA A 231 -3.35 15.24 2.24
N SER A 232 -3.05 15.29 3.55
CA SER A 232 -3.95 15.86 4.55
C SER A 232 -3.62 17.30 4.91
N THR A 233 -4.64 18.06 5.26
CA THR A 233 -4.56 19.41 5.82
C THR A 233 -5.15 19.43 7.22
N SER A 234 -4.71 20.36 8.06
CA SER A 234 -5.34 20.61 9.35
C SER A 234 -6.67 21.34 9.14
N GLN A 235 -7.74 20.81 9.72
CA GLN A 235 -9.05 21.40 9.72
C GLN A 235 -9.52 21.55 11.17
N GLN A 236 -10.05 22.72 11.51
CA GLN A 236 -10.74 22.92 12.78
C GLN A 236 -12.09 22.22 12.73
N LEU A 237 -12.35 21.36 13.71
CA LEU A 237 -13.63 20.68 13.87
C LEU A 237 -14.74 21.71 14.09
N ALA A 238 -15.96 21.37 13.68
CA ALA A 238 -17.12 22.26 13.77
C ALA A 238 -17.25 22.85 15.18
N ALA A 239 -17.71 24.10 15.27
CA ALA A 239 -17.80 24.88 16.49
C ALA A 239 -18.84 24.32 17.47
N CYS A 240 -18.54 23.20 18.12
CA CYS A 240 -19.18 22.81 19.36
C CYS A 240 -18.51 23.57 20.52
N PHE A 241 -19.28 23.78 21.59
CA PHE A 241 -18.72 24.28 22.84
C PHE A 241 -17.61 23.31 23.30
N TRP A 242 -16.41 23.84 23.53
CA TRP A 242 -15.24 23.06 23.94
C TRP A 242 -14.58 23.71 25.17
N ARG A 243 -14.31 22.91 26.20
CA ARG A 243 -13.58 23.35 27.40
C ARG A 243 -12.09 23.19 27.16
N THR A 244 -11.36 24.30 27.15
CA THR A 244 -9.93 24.32 26.82
C THR A 244 -9.02 23.83 27.95
N ASP A 245 -9.56 23.68 29.16
CA ASP A 245 -8.87 23.26 30.37
C ASP A 245 -9.04 21.76 30.68
N VAL A 246 -9.79 21.02 29.86
CA VAL A 246 -10.09 19.59 30.05
C VAL A 246 -9.58 18.80 28.84
N PRO A 247 -8.45 18.10 28.92
CA PRO A 247 -7.96 17.24 27.84
C PRO A 247 -8.70 15.89 27.83
N MET A 248 -8.92 15.33 26.64
CA MET A 248 -9.40 13.96 26.45
C MET A 248 -8.26 12.95 26.36
N GLY A 249 -7.11 13.35 25.81
CA GLY A 249 -5.93 12.51 25.61
C GLY A 249 -4.68 13.11 26.25
N SER A 250 -3.52 12.85 25.63
CA SER A 250 -2.24 13.40 26.10
C SER A 250 -2.10 14.86 25.62
N PRO A 251 -2.20 15.87 26.50
CA PRO A 251 -2.25 17.29 26.12
C PRO A 251 -0.95 17.85 25.52
N ASN A 252 0.13 17.05 25.49
CA ASN A 252 1.49 17.48 25.12
C ASN A 252 2.01 16.86 23.81
N THR A 253 1.14 16.40 22.91
CA THR A 253 1.58 15.91 21.60
C THR A 253 1.84 17.07 20.62
N PRO A 254 2.72 16.91 19.61
CA PRO A 254 2.91 17.91 18.54
C PRO A 254 1.64 18.22 17.74
N GLU A 255 0.63 17.36 17.84
CA GLU A 255 -0.71 17.49 17.24
C GLU A 255 -1.73 18.06 18.24
N GLY A 256 -1.26 18.57 19.39
CA GLY A 256 -1.92 18.75 20.69
C GLY A 256 -3.06 19.76 20.80
N ASP A 257 -3.82 19.98 19.72
CA ASP A 257 -5.13 20.61 19.81
C ASP A 257 -6.21 19.61 19.36
N GLU A 258 -6.94 19.06 20.33
CA GLU A 258 -8.04 18.11 20.11
C GLU A 258 -9.19 18.69 19.26
N ARG A 259 -9.20 20.01 19.03
CA ARG A 259 -10.13 20.70 18.13
C ARG A 259 -9.68 20.67 16.68
N ILE A 260 -8.45 20.25 16.40
CA ILE A 260 -7.88 20.18 15.06
C ILE A 260 -7.82 18.71 14.64
N ARG A 261 -8.38 18.42 13.48
CA ARG A 261 -8.25 17.12 12.83
C ARG A 261 -7.49 17.27 11.53
N ARG A 262 -6.58 16.33 11.25
CA ARG A 262 -6.02 16.18 9.91
C ARG A 262 -7.02 15.47 9.03
N VAL A 263 -7.39 16.08 7.91
CA VAL A 263 -8.34 15.53 6.94
C VAL A 263 -7.69 15.47 5.57
N THR A 264 -7.97 14.42 4.81
CA THR A 264 -7.52 14.31 3.40
C THR A 264 -8.10 15.46 2.59
N CYS A 265 -7.24 16.14 1.84
CA CYS A 265 -7.60 17.32 1.05
C CYS A 265 -7.63 16.98 -0.44
N GLN A 266 -8.81 17.05 -1.05
CA GLN A 266 -9.00 16.79 -2.48
C GLN A 266 -8.06 17.61 -3.37
N LYS A 267 -7.86 18.89 -3.04
CA LYS A 267 -6.97 19.79 -3.79
C LYS A 267 -5.51 19.29 -3.73
N THR A 268 -5.05 18.90 -2.54
CA THR A 268 -3.69 18.38 -2.35
C THR A 268 -3.47 17.06 -3.08
N VAL A 269 -4.45 16.15 -3.04
CA VAL A 269 -4.38 14.89 -3.82
C VAL A 269 -4.26 15.20 -5.32
N ARG A 270 -5.08 16.13 -5.84
CA ARG A 270 -5.04 16.55 -7.25
C ARG A 270 -3.71 17.18 -7.65
N GLU A 271 -3.14 18.02 -6.79
CA GLU A 271 -1.82 18.63 -7.03
C GLU A 271 -0.72 17.56 -7.11
N ILE A 272 -0.71 16.59 -6.18
CA ILE A 272 0.24 15.47 -6.22
C ILE A 272 0.06 14.66 -7.50
N ARG A 273 -1.18 14.29 -7.85
CA ARG A 273 -1.49 13.56 -9.09
C ARG A 273 -0.98 14.31 -10.33
N SER A 274 -1.22 15.62 -10.41
CA SER A 274 -0.75 16.44 -11.53
C SER A 274 0.76 16.33 -11.68
N HIS A 275 1.51 16.47 -10.58
CA HIS A 275 2.96 16.36 -10.61
C HIS A 275 3.48 14.96 -10.97
N MET A 276 2.76 13.91 -10.60
CA MET A 276 3.07 12.54 -11.03
C MET A 276 2.86 12.36 -12.54
N ASN A 277 1.72 12.85 -13.06
CA ASN A 277 1.43 12.79 -14.49
C ASN A 277 2.42 13.61 -15.32
N ASP A 278 2.79 14.81 -14.85
CA ASP A 278 3.78 15.68 -15.50
C ASP A 278 5.16 15.01 -15.60
N TRP A 279 5.50 14.14 -14.65
CA TRP A 279 6.70 13.31 -14.74
C TRP A 279 6.44 12.14 -15.70
N ALA A 280 5.41 11.31 -15.53
CA ALA A 280 5.20 10.15 -16.41
C ALA A 280 5.18 10.45 -17.93
N ASN A 281 4.90 11.70 -18.33
CA ASN A 281 4.90 12.18 -19.73
C ASN A 281 6.27 12.70 -20.25
N GLN A 282 7.37 12.56 -19.51
CA GLN A 282 8.73 12.98 -19.93
C GLN A 282 9.57 11.80 -20.41
#